data_AF-A0A645D6C3-F1
#
_entry.id   AF-A0A645D6C3-F1
#
_cell.length_a   1.000
_cell.length_b   1.000
_cell.length_c   1.000
_cell.angle_alpha   90.00
_cell.angle_beta   90.00
_cell.angle_gamma   90.00
#
_symmetry.space_group_name_H-M   'P 1'
#
loop_
_entity.id
_entity.type
_entity.pdbx_description
1 polymer ?
#
loop_
_entity_poly.entity_id
_entity_poly.type
_entity_poly.pdbx_seq_one_letter_code
_entity_poly.pdbx_strand_id
1 'polypeptide(L)' 'MQSWLPVHQIYQGHCFKEGTDPTQEGFDPLAAVLDWYGLNVGRDNFDFEGSEDQKNFAAWRGASKNNTDTQDQGGAA' A
#
# COMPACT_ATOMS: atom_id res chain seq x y z
N MET A 1 -0.32 10.01 -30.67
CA MET A 1 -0.47 9.85 -29.22
C MET A 1 0.60 10.69 -28.54
N GLN A 2 0.27 11.42 -27.48
CA GLN A 2 1.23 12.06 -26.58
C GLN A 2 1.20 11.32 -25.25
N SER A 3 2.36 10.95 -24.70
CA SER A 3 2.47 10.10 -23.51
C SER A 3 2.78 10.93 -22.26
N TRP A 4 2.16 10.55 -21.15
CA TRP A 4 2.44 11.10 -19.83
C TRP A 4 3.39 10.16 -19.10
N LEU A 5 4.70 10.36 -19.25
CA LEU A 5 5.71 9.44 -18.72
C LEU A 5 6.01 9.75 -17.25
N PRO A 6 5.68 8.86 -16.28
CA PRO A 6 5.67 9.21 -14.85
C PRO A 6 6.96 9.85 -14.34
N VAL A 7 8.12 9.27 -14.68
CA VAL A 7 9.43 9.81 -14.25
C VAL A 7 9.67 11.23 -14.76
N HIS A 8 9.26 11.53 -16.00
CA HIS A 8 9.41 12.88 -16.55
C HIS A 8 8.50 13.88 -15.84
N GLN A 9 7.31 13.43 -15.44
CA GLN A 9 6.30 14.28 -14.79
C GLN A 9 6.70 14.61 -13.35
N ILE A 10 7.33 13.67 -12.65
CA ILE A 10 7.98 13.93 -11.35
C ILE A 10 9.06 15.00 -11.50
N TYR A 11 9.96 14.87 -12.49
CA TYR A 11 11.00 15.88 -12.71
C TYR A 11 10.46 17.24 -13.17
N GLN A 12 9.28 17.28 -13.79
CA GLN A 12 8.58 18.52 -14.14
C GLN A 12 7.82 19.14 -12.95
N GLY A 13 7.77 18.46 -11.79
CA GLY A 13 7.08 18.95 -10.60
C GLY A 13 5.55 18.80 -10.65
N HIS A 14 5.00 18.03 -11.58
CA HIS A 14 3.55 17.83 -11.71
C HIS A 14 2.96 16.81 -10.72
N CYS A 15 3.82 16.12 -9.96
CA CYS A 15 3.43 15.03 -9.05
C CYS A 15 3.61 15.42 -7.58
N PHE A 16 3.30 16.66 -7.22
CA PHE A 16 3.29 17.15 -5.84
C PHE A 16 1.90 17.69 -5.49
N LYS A 17 1.52 17.62 -4.22
CA LYS A 17 0.28 18.27 -3.76
C LYS A 17 0.36 19.78 -3.95
N GLU A 18 -0.82 20.38 -4.14
CA GLU A 18 -0.93 21.83 -4.22
C GLU A 18 -0.37 22.48 -2.93
N GLY A 19 0.49 23.48 -3.09
CA GLY A 19 1.15 24.18 -1.98
C GLY A 19 2.44 23.54 -1.47
N THR A 20 2.89 22.40 -2.03
CA THR A 20 4.21 21.84 -1.73
C THR A 20 5.30 22.78 -2.25
N ASP A 21 6.19 23.25 -1.36
CA ASP A 21 7.40 23.99 -1.73
C ASP A 21 8.59 23.02 -1.89
N PRO A 22 9.05 22.76 -3.12
CA PRO A 22 10.20 21.87 -3.36
C PRO A 22 11.55 22.55 -3.12
N THR A 23 11.57 23.86 -2.80
CA THR A 23 12.80 24.64 -2.61
C THR A 23 13.19 24.80 -1.13
N GLN A 24 12.32 24.39 -0.21
CA GLN A 24 12.59 24.44 1.22
C GLN A 24 13.75 23.52 1.62
N GLU A 25 14.49 23.91 2.65
CA GLU A 25 15.59 23.10 3.20
C GLU A 25 15.06 21.76 3.73
N GLY A 26 15.73 20.66 3.38
CA GLY A 26 15.33 19.32 3.80
C GLY A 26 14.17 18.70 3.04
N PHE A 27 13.75 19.29 1.90
CA PHE A 27 12.71 18.70 1.05
C PHE A 27 13.09 17.30 0.56
N ASP A 28 12.24 16.31 0.84
CA ASP A 28 12.35 14.96 0.31
C ASP A 28 11.40 14.79 -0.89
N PRO A 29 11.92 14.81 -2.13
CA PRO A 29 11.10 14.68 -3.32
C PRO A 29 10.40 13.32 -3.42
N LEU A 30 11.00 12.25 -2.88
CA LEU A 30 10.38 10.93 -2.93
C LEU A 30 9.17 10.88 -2.00
N ALA A 31 9.32 11.36 -0.76
CA ALA A 31 8.20 11.43 0.18
C ALA A 31 7.04 12.28 -0.38
N ALA A 32 7.34 13.42 -1.02
CA ALA A 32 6.32 14.28 -1.62
C ALA A 32 5.55 13.61 -2.77
N VAL A 33 6.23 12.81 -3.61
CA VAL A 33 5.57 12.03 -4.68
C VAL A 33 4.71 10.91 -4.09
N LEU A 34 5.21 10.19 -3.09
CA LEU A 34 4.43 9.12 -2.43
C LEU A 34 3.18 9.66 -1.76
N ASP A 35 3.26 10.86 -1.16
CA ASP A 35 2.11 11.55 -0.60
C ASP A 35 1.12 12.02 -1.69
N TRP A 36 1.61 12.47 -2.86
CA TRP A 36 0.76 12.77 -4.01
C TRP A 36 0.05 11.52 -4.57
N TYR A 37 0.71 10.35 -4.53
CA TYR A 37 0.07 9.07 -4.85
C TYR A 37 -0.95 8.61 -3.80
N GLY A 38 -0.98 9.22 -2.62
CA GLY A 38 -1.85 8.81 -1.52
C GLY A 38 -1.43 7.49 -0.87
N LEU A 39 -0.14 7.12 -0.94
CA LEU A 39 0.39 5.91 -0.33
C LEU A 39 0.60 6.08 1.17
N ASN A 40 0.09 5.15 1.97
CA ASN A 40 0.43 5.05 3.38
C ASN A 40 1.77 4.30 3.53
N VAL A 41 2.87 5.05 3.59
CA VAL A 41 4.22 4.49 3.71
C VAL A 41 4.33 3.62 4.98
N GLY A 42 4.85 2.40 4.82
CA GLY A 42 4.95 1.38 5.86
C GLY A 42 3.76 0.41 5.93
N ARG A 43 2.66 0.71 5.22
CA ARG A 43 1.46 -0.14 5.16
C ARG A 43 1.20 -0.65 3.74
N ASP A 44 1.18 0.27 2.77
CA ASP A 44 0.77 -0.02 1.40
C ASP A 44 1.97 -0.38 0.50
N ASN A 45 3.19 -0.26 1.01
CA ASN A 45 4.44 -0.48 0.29
C ASN A 45 5.42 -1.36 1.10
N PHE A 46 6.62 -1.58 0.52
CA PHE A 46 7.67 -2.48 1.01
C PHE A 46 7.34 -3.97 0.83
N ASP A 47 8.15 -4.83 1.46
CA ASP A 47 8.06 -6.28 1.36
C ASP A 47 6.80 -6.82 2.04
N PHE A 48 6.35 -7.98 1.56
CA PHE A 48 5.22 -8.67 2.16
C PHE A 48 5.53 -9.18 3.58
N GLU A 49 6.76 -9.64 3.84
CA GLU A 49 7.14 -10.12 5.17
C GLU A 49 7.15 -8.96 6.18
N GLY A 50 6.38 -9.10 7.27
CA GLY A 50 6.16 -8.07 8.28
C GLY A 50 5.05 -7.07 7.95
N SER A 51 4.50 -7.10 6.73
CA SER A 51 3.43 -6.20 6.29
C SER A 51 2.12 -6.43 7.04
N GLU A 52 1.25 -5.43 6.99
CA GLU A 52 -0.13 -5.56 7.47
C GLU A 52 -0.92 -6.60 6.67
N ASP A 53 -0.64 -6.71 5.36
CA ASP A 53 -1.28 -7.69 4.48
C ASP A 53 -0.95 -9.13 4.88
N GLN A 54 0.31 -9.41 5.28
CA GLN A 54 0.68 -10.73 5.78
C GLN A 54 -0.12 -11.11 7.03
N LYS A 55 -0.29 -10.18 7.97
CA LYS A 55 -1.07 -10.39 9.19
C LYS A 55 -2.54 -10.64 8.86
N ASN A 56 -3.11 -9.84 7.98
CA ASN A 56 -4.51 -9.97 7.55
C ASN A 56 -4.75 -11.31 6.83
N PHE A 57 -3.84 -11.71 5.94
CA PHE A 57 -3.93 -12.97 5.23
C PHE A 57 -3.83 -14.17 6.18
N ALA A 58 -2.91 -14.13 7.15
CA ALA A 58 -2.79 -15.17 8.17
C ALA A 58 -4.06 -15.30 9.04
N ALA A 59 -4.64 -14.17 9.45
CA ALA A 59 -5.88 -14.13 10.21
C ALA A 59 -7.06 -14.74 9.42
N TRP A 60 -7.20 -14.36 8.14
CA TRP A 60 -8.26 -14.90 7.28
C TRP A 60 -8.11 -16.40 7.04
N ARG A 61 -6.89 -16.89 6.83
CA ARG A 61 -6.59 -18.34 6.72
C ARG A 61 -6.90 -19.08 8.01
N GLY A 62 -6.61 -18.49 9.17
CA GLY A 62 -6.98 -19.03 10.47
C GLY A 62 -8.50 -19.16 10.64
N ALA A 63 -9.25 -18.09 10.36
CA ALA A 63 -10.70 -18.09 10.41
C ALA A 63 -11.34 -19.12 9.46
N SER A 64 -10.77 -19.28 8.26
CA SER A 64 -11.25 -20.25 7.27
C SER A 64 -11.07 -21.70 7.74
N LYS A 65 -9.95 -22.03 8.40
CA LYS A 65 -9.71 -23.35 8.98
C LYS A 65 -10.71 -23.69 10.09
N ASN A 66 -11.01 -22.72 10.96
CA ASN A 66 -11.98 -22.92 12.04
C ASN A 66 -13.40 -23.20 11.50
N ASN A 67 -13.78 -22.59 10.37
CA ASN A 67 -15.06 -22.85 9.74
C ASN A 67 -15.16 -24.26 9.11
N THR A 68 -14.07 -24.79 8.55
CA THR A 68 -14.06 -26.17 8.02
C THR A 68 -14.12 -27.22 9.13
N ASP A 69 -13.43 -27.01 10.26
CA ASP A 69 -13.46 -27.95 11.39
C ASP A 69 -14.85 -27.98 12.08
N THR A 70 -15.57 -26.86 12.05
CA THR A 70 -16.94 -26.77 12.60
C THR A 70 -17.96 -27.49 11.73
N GLN A 71 -17.75 -27.56 10.40
CA GLN A 71 -18.65 -28.28 9.49
C GLN A 71 -18.46 -29.80 9.53
N ASP A 72 -17.27 -30.30 9.86
CA ASP A 72 -16.99 -31.75 9.94
C ASP A 72 -17.55 -32.41 11.22
N GLN A 73 -17.77 -31.63 12.30
CA GLN A 73 -18.30 -32.15 13.57
C GLN A 73 -19.83 -32.23 13.65
N GLY A 74 -20.56 -31.79 12.61
CA GLY A 74 -22.03 -31.80 12.54
C GLY A 74 -22.65 -33.01 11.83
N GLY A 75 -21.84 -33.99 11.38
CA GLY A 75 -22.26 -35.07 10.48
C GLY A 75 -22.58 -36.43 11.11
N ALA A 76 -22.74 -36.53 12.43
CA ALA A 76 -23.14 -37.77 13.09
C ALA A 76 -24.53 -37.63 13.74
N ALA A 77 -25.57 -37.95 12.97
CA ALA A 77 -26.93 -38.19 13.43
C ALA A 77 -27.42 -39.53 12.91
#